data_AF-A0A2A5X6Z2-F1
#
_entry.id   AF-A0A2A5X6Z2-F1
#
_cell.length_a   1.000
_cell.length_b   1.000
_cell.length_c   1.000
_cell.angle_alpha   90.00
_cell.angle_beta   90.00
_cell.angle_gamma   90.00
#
_symmetry.space_group_name_H-M   'P 1'
#
loop_
_entity.id
_entity.type
_entity.pdbx_description
1 polymer ?
#
loop_
_entity_poly.entity_id
_entity_poly.type
_entity_poly.pdbx_seq_one_letter_code
_entity_poly.pdbx_strand_id
1 'polypeptide(L)'
;MKRLLAFLNIDFLLNSNALKNWRMIIYLSCLALLMISSGHSADRKIFTIAAYNKDIKALKSVFVEQKTRLVNLKKESTVMQLLSDTNLGPADRPPVKIRIE
;
A
#
# COMPACT_ATOMS: atom_id res chain seq x y z
N MET A 1 -8.23 26.56 -47.02
CA MET A 1 -6.89 27.02 -46.60
C MET A 1 -6.92 28.29 -45.74
N LYS A 2 -7.66 29.36 -46.10
CA LYS A 2 -7.69 30.62 -45.35
C LYS A 2 -8.06 30.51 -43.85
N ARG A 3 -8.96 29.59 -43.49
CA ARG A 3 -9.36 29.35 -42.08
C ARG A 3 -8.27 28.73 -41.22
N LEU A 4 -7.48 27.82 -41.79
CA LEU A 4 -6.33 27.22 -41.09
C LEU A 4 -5.23 28.27 -40.87
N LEU A 5 -4.97 29.10 -41.89
CA LEU A 5 -4.03 30.21 -41.77
C LEU A 5 -4.48 31.25 -40.74
N ALA A 6 -5.77 31.57 -40.64
CA ALA A 6 -6.30 32.48 -39.62
C ALA A 6 -6.18 31.91 -38.19
N PHE A 7 -6.37 30.60 -38.02
CA PHE A 7 -6.14 29.94 -36.73
C PHE A 7 -4.66 29.98 -36.32
N LEU A 8 -3.76 29.73 -37.29
CA LEU A 8 -2.31 29.76 -37.07
C LEU A 8 -1.78 31.19 -36.84
N ASN A 9 -2.37 32.19 -37.50
CA ASN A 9 -2.04 33.61 -37.35
C ASN A 9 -2.65 34.27 -36.10
N ILE A 10 -3.21 33.48 -35.17
CA ILE A 10 -3.68 33.99 -33.87
C ILE A 10 -4.86 34.99 -34.03
N ASP A 11 -5.50 35.01 -35.20
CA ASP A 11 -6.59 35.94 -35.53
C ASP A 11 -7.80 35.77 -34.59
N PHE A 12 -7.93 34.59 -33.97
CA PHE A 12 -8.88 34.28 -32.90
C PHE A 12 -8.70 35.16 -31.64
N LEU A 13 -7.49 35.65 -31.35
CA LEU A 13 -7.22 36.54 -30.21
C LEU A 13 -7.41 38.02 -30.54
N LEU A 14 -7.51 38.39 -31.83
CA LEU A 14 -7.54 39.78 -32.29
C LEU A 14 -8.93 40.23 -32.79
N ASN A 15 -9.83 39.28 -33.09
CA ASN A 15 -11.19 39.56 -33.57
C ASN A 15 -12.11 40.16 -32.47
N SER A 16 -13.28 40.70 -32.83
CA SER A 16 -14.21 41.43 -31.94
C SER A 16 -14.67 40.66 -30.68
N ASN A 17 -14.50 39.33 -30.64
CA ASN A 17 -14.77 38.46 -29.49
C ASN A 17 -13.51 38.05 -28.67
N ALA A 18 -12.38 38.74 -28.88
CA ALA A 18 -11.08 38.48 -28.24
C ALA A 18 -11.14 38.27 -26.72
N LEU A 19 -11.95 39.08 -26.00
CA LEU A 19 -12.09 38.99 -24.54
C LEU A 19 -12.63 37.62 -24.08
N LYS A 20 -13.58 37.04 -24.81
CA LYS A 20 -14.14 35.72 -24.49
C LYS A 20 -13.10 34.61 -24.66
N ASN A 21 -12.23 34.76 -25.67
CA ASN A 21 -11.19 33.80 -26.02
C ASN A 21 -10.02 33.84 -25.04
N TRP A 22 -9.61 35.04 -24.60
CA TRP A 22 -8.63 35.21 -23.52
C TRP A 22 -9.09 34.58 -22.20
N ARG A 23 -10.37 34.77 -21.83
CA ARG A 23 -10.93 34.13 -20.63
C ARG A 23 -10.88 32.60 -20.72
N MET A 24 -11.14 32.03 -21.90
CA MET A 24 -11.04 30.58 -22.12
C MET A 24 -9.60 30.07 -21.96
N ILE A 25 -8.60 30.81 -22.47
CA ILE A 25 -7.19 30.40 -22.38
C ILE A 25 -6.69 30.45 -20.95
N ILE A 26 -7.03 31.51 -20.20
CA ILE A 26 -6.70 31.61 -18.78
C ILE A 26 -7.36 30.47 -18.00
N TYR A 27 -8.61 30.13 -18.32
CA TYR A 27 -9.30 29.01 -17.71
C TYR A 27 -8.60 27.67 -17.99
N LEU A 28 -8.25 27.37 -19.24
CA LEU A 28 -7.53 26.13 -19.60
C LEU A 28 -6.13 26.07 -18.96
N SER A 29 -5.42 27.20 -18.92
CA SER A 29 -4.09 27.29 -18.32
C SER A 29 -4.15 27.04 -16.80
N CYS A 30 -5.11 27.66 -16.12
CA CYS A 30 -5.35 27.42 -14.70
C CYS A 30 -5.74 25.95 -14.44
N LEU A 31 -6.62 25.39 -15.26
CA LEU A 31 -7.03 23.99 -15.15
C LEU A 31 -5.86 23.02 -15.36
N ALA A 32 -4.98 23.30 -16.32
CA ALA A 32 -3.77 22.53 -16.56
C ALA A 32 -2.82 22.58 -15.35
N LEU A 33 -2.58 23.75 -14.77
CA LEU A 33 -1.79 23.92 -13.55
C LEU A 33 -2.37 23.14 -12.37
N LEU A 34 -3.69 23.19 -12.18
CA LEU A 34 -4.38 22.43 -11.14
C LEU A 34 -4.23 20.92 -11.34
N MET A 35 -4.35 20.41 -12.57
CA MET A 35 -4.14 18.99 -12.86
C MET A 35 -2.71 18.55 -12.61
N ILE A 36 -1.71 19.32 -13.04
CA ILE A 36 -0.29 19.01 -12.81
C ILE A 36 0.01 18.96 -11.31
N SER A 37 -0.45 19.97 -10.56
CA SER A 37 -0.27 20.04 -9.12
C SER A 37 -0.96 18.88 -8.38
N SER A 38 -2.18 18.53 -8.81
CA SER A 38 -2.94 17.42 -8.22
C SER A 38 -2.26 16.08 -8.48
N GLY A 39 -1.81 15.84 -9.72
CA GLY A 39 -1.07 14.65 -10.11
C GLY A 39 0.18 14.45 -9.27
N HIS A 40 1.01 15.49 -9.13
CA HIS A 40 2.23 15.39 -8.33
C HIS A 40 1.98 15.09 -6.84
N SER A 41 0.89 15.64 -6.27
CA SER A 41 0.47 15.34 -4.90
C SER A 41 0.03 13.88 -4.73
N ALA A 42 -0.70 13.35 -5.71
CA ALA A 42 -1.11 11.95 -5.75
C ALA A 42 0.10 11.01 -5.85
N ASP A 43 1.05 11.32 -6.73
CA ASP A 43 2.28 10.55 -6.90
C ASP A 43 3.08 10.46 -5.60
N ARG A 44 3.28 11.60 -4.92
CA ARG A 44 3.98 11.63 -3.63
C ARG A 44 3.31 10.75 -2.58
N LYS A 45 1.97 10.76 -2.53
CA LYS A 45 1.21 9.88 -1.63
C LYS A 45 1.41 8.41 -1.98
N ILE A 46 1.38 8.06 -3.27
CA ILE A 46 1.60 6.68 -3.73
C ILE A 46 2.99 6.16 -3.33
N PHE A 47 4.05 6.96 -3.52
CA PHE A 47 5.40 6.59 -3.08
C PHE A 47 5.47 6.36 -1.56
N THR A 48 4.81 7.22 -0.79
CA THR A 48 4.76 7.08 0.68
C THR A 48 4.01 5.82 1.10
N ILE A 49 2.89 5.50 0.44
CA ILE A 49 2.12 4.27 0.66
C ILE A 49 2.96 3.04 0.32
N ALA A 50 3.73 3.07 -0.76
CA ALA A 50 4.62 1.99 -1.15
C ALA A 50 5.72 1.74 -0.10
N ALA A 51 6.27 2.81 0.49
CA ALA A 51 7.23 2.72 1.59
C ALA A 51 6.61 2.04 2.82
N TYR A 52 5.45 2.52 3.30
CA TYR A 52 4.78 1.90 4.45
C TYR A 52 4.36 0.45 4.19
N ASN A 53 3.92 0.11 2.98
CA ASN A 53 3.59 -1.27 2.63
C ASN A 53 4.82 -2.20 2.69
N LYS A 54 6.00 -1.70 2.34
CA LYS A 54 7.26 -2.44 2.47
C LYS A 54 7.53 -2.76 3.95
N ASP A 55 7.35 -1.79 4.83
CA ASP A 55 7.57 -1.95 6.27
C ASP A 55 6.56 -2.94 6.89
N ILE A 56 5.28 -2.82 6.52
CA ILE A 56 4.24 -3.78 6.95
C ILE A 56 4.58 -5.19 6.49
N LYS A 57 5.05 -5.36 5.26
CA LYS A 57 5.43 -6.66 4.72
C LYS A 57 6.63 -7.24 5.47
N ALA A 58 7.63 -6.43 5.79
CA ALA A 58 8.78 -6.84 6.59
C ALA A 58 8.34 -7.32 7.99
N LEU A 59 7.49 -6.54 8.68
CA LEU A 59 7.00 -6.89 10.01
C LEU A 59 6.16 -8.18 10.00
N LYS A 60 5.29 -8.35 8.99
CA LYS A 60 4.52 -9.58 8.80
C LYS A 60 5.42 -10.80 8.56
N SER A 61 6.51 -10.64 7.82
CA SER A 61 7.49 -11.72 7.60
C SER A 61 8.10 -12.17 8.92
N VAL A 62 8.58 -11.22 9.74
CA VAL A 62 9.14 -11.50 11.06
C VAL A 62 8.10 -12.18 11.95
N PHE A 63 6.86 -11.70 11.96
CA PHE A 63 5.79 -12.30 12.76
C PHE A 63 5.52 -13.77 12.37
N VAL A 64 5.46 -14.07 11.07
CA VAL A 64 5.23 -15.43 10.57
C VAL A 64 6.39 -16.36 10.95
N GLU A 65 7.62 -15.89 10.83
CA GLU A 65 8.82 -16.64 11.24
C GLU A 65 8.78 -16.96 12.74
N GLN A 66 8.55 -15.96 13.60
CA GLN A 66 8.48 -16.16 15.04
C GLN A 66 7.33 -17.07 15.45
N LYS A 67 6.14 -16.90 14.85
CA LYS A 67 5.00 -17.79 15.08
C LYS A 67 5.35 -19.24 14.74
N THR A 68 6.01 -19.45 13.60
CA THR A 68 6.42 -20.79 13.14
C THR A 68 7.42 -21.42 14.11
N ARG A 69 8.40 -20.64 14.58
CA ARG A 69 9.36 -21.06 15.60
C ARG A 69 8.67 -21.48 16.89
N LEU A 70 7.72 -20.68 17.39
CA LEU A 70 6.97 -21.00 18.60
C LEU A 70 6.12 -22.27 18.46
N VAL A 71 5.45 -22.44 17.32
CA VAL A 71 4.67 -23.66 17.05
C VAL A 71 5.59 -24.88 17.03
N ASN A 72 6.77 -24.79 16.41
CA ASN A 72 7.74 -25.88 16.43
C ASN A 72 8.22 -26.20 17.84
N LEU A 73 8.52 -25.19 18.66
CA LEU A 73 8.92 -25.41 20.06
C LEU A 73 7.82 -26.05 20.91
N LYS A 74 6.55 -25.75 20.64
CA LYS A 74 5.39 -26.34 21.36
C LYS A 74 5.09 -27.79 20.92
N LYS A 75 5.66 -28.28 19.81
CA LYS A 75 5.38 -29.64 19.35
C LYS A 75 5.79 -30.65 20.41
N GLU A 76 4.89 -31.60 20.64
CA GLU A 76 5.13 -32.72 21.56
C GLU A 76 6.42 -33.47 21.19
N SER A 77 6.67 -33.71 19.90
CA SER A 77 7.93 -34.35 19.45
C SER A 77 9.18 -33.57 19.84
N THR A 78 9.16 -32.23 19.76
CA THR A 78 10.29 -31.38 20.15
C THR A 78 10.49 -31.38 21.67
N VAL A 79 9.39 -31.34 22.42
CA VAL A 79 9.42 -31.45 23.89
C VAL A 79 9.96 -32.82 24.30
N MET A 80 9.46 -33.91 23.70
CA MET A 80 9.92 -35.28 23.95
C MET A 80 11.40 -35.48 23.62
N GLN A 81 11.89 -34.90 22.52
CA GLN A 81 13.30 -34.94 22.18
C GLN A 81 14.17 -34.21 23.22
N LEU A 82 13.70 -33.08 23.75
CA LEU A 82 14.42 -32.34 24.80
C LEU A 82 14.45 -33.09 26.14
N LEU A 83 13.37 -33.79 26.47
CA LEU A 83 13.22 -34.56 27.72
C LEU A 83 13.75 -36.01 27.63
N SER A 84 14.30 -36.41 26.48
CA SER A 84 14.82 -37.77 26.25
C SER A 84 15.91 -38.15 27.26
N ASP A 85 16.74 -37.18 27.67
CA ASP A 85 17.79 -37.39 28.67
C ASP A 85 17.23 -37.49 30.11
N THR A 86 15.96 -37.13 30.32
CA THR A 86 15.35 -36.98 31.65
C THR A 86 14.50 -38.19 32.08
N ASN A 87 14.51 -39.31 31.35
CA ASN A 87 13.64 -40.49 31.58
C ASN A 87 12.13 -40.17 31.69
N LEU A 88 11.70 -39.01 31.16
CA LEU A 88 10.31 -38.56 31.18
C LEU A 88 9.65 -38.91 29.84
N GLY A 89 8.55 -39.65 29.92
CA GLY A 89 7.77 -40.16 28.77
C GLY A 89 6.42 -39.46 28.60
N PRO A 90 5.76 -39.62 27.44
CA PRO A 90 4.37 -39.21 27.28
C PRO A 90 3.49 -40.02 28.24
N ALA A 91 2.37 -39.46 28.69
CA ALA A 91 1.42 -40.19 29.51
C ALA A 91 0.70 -41.26 28.67
N ASP A 92 0.80 -42.53 29.06
CA ASP A 92 0.06 -43.64 28.42
C ASP A 92 -1.47 -43.51 28.56
N ARG A 93 -1.94 -42.69 29.50
CA ARG A 93 -3.35 -42.56 29.86
C ARG A 93 -3.77 -41.10 29.82
N PRO A 94 -4.98 -40.79 29.32
CA PRO A 94 -5.47 -39.42 29.27
C PRO A 94 -5.66 -38.85 30.69
N PRO A 95 -5.54 -37.51 30.86
CA PRO A 95 -5.71 -36.87 32.15
C PRO A 95 -7.14 -37.03 32.69
N VAL A 96 -7.25 -37.39 33.97
CA VAL A 96 -8.54 -37.54 34.64
C VAL A 96 -9.00 -36.18 35.16
N LYS A 97 -10.23 -35.76 34.80
CA LYS A 97 -10.82 -34.52 35.32
C LYS A 97 -11.26 -34.76 36.76
N ILE A 98 -10.53 -34.19 37.72
CA ILE A 98 -10.92 -34.17 39.13
C ILE A 98 -12.07 -33.15 39.28
N ARG A 99 -13.26 -33.63 39.65
CA ARG A 99 -14.32 -32.77 40.19
C ARG A 99 -14.33 -32.94 41.70
N ILE A 100 -14.26 -31.84 42.40
CA ILE A 100 -14.49 -31.78 43.84
C ILE A 100 -15.99 -31.47 43.97
N GLU A 101 -16.74 -32.38 44.56
CA GLU A 101 -18.13 -32.11 44.98
C GLU A 101 -18.15 -31.27 46.27
#